data_AF-A0A1V4M588-F1
#
_entry.id   AF-A0A1V4M588-F1
#
_cell.length_a   1.000
_cell.length_b   1.000
_cell.length_c   1.000
_cell.angle_alpha   90.00
_cell.angle_beta   90.00
_cell.angle_gamma   90.00
#
_symmetry.space_group_name_H-M   'P 1'
#
loop_
_entity.id
_entity.type
_entity.pdbx_description
1 polymer ?
#
loop_
_entity_poly.entity_id
_entity_poly.type
_entity_poly.pdbx_seq_one_letter_code
_entity_poly.pdbx_strand_id
1 'polypeptide(L)'
;MNKIEFENISAFHPGYYISDLINDLEITQEEFAKRLNVTPKNLSELVNGKASISGNIAKNLSLMFGTRVDMWFDLQRKYDQKLIEIETLQAQKNEEADLALFDYSFFENLSKVKATKNKTEQVSELFKYFAISSFSVLKKKDFLVQFRQASNVDEKVIINSNAWVQTVINIGKQIETSPYSEKKLKKYLPDIREMTLQNPSDFLPAISRIFTECGVAFVIIPSLKNSGVYGATKWINKDKVILGITNRGRYADIFWFSLLHELGHVFQKKITKTLVDFETDNNNEDYEKEADLFAKDLLIPPRKYELLINETRFSEQNIIDFATSIKVHPGIVVGRLQKENVLPYTHLNKLKQKYFIKI
;
A
#
# COMPACT_ATOMS: atom_id res chain seq x y z
N MET A 1 35.50 18.22 6.56
CA MET A 1 36.10 17.37 5.51
C MET A 1 35.79 18.03 4.19
N ASN A 2 36.81 18.37 3.39
CA ASN A 2 36.62 19.18 2.17
C ASN A 2 36.12 18.40 0.97
N LYS A 3 36.29 17.08 1.04
CA LYS A 3 35.85 16.12 0.05
C LYS A 3 35.21 14.98 0.82
N ILE A 4 33.99 14.64 0.45
CA ILE A 4 33.27 13.47 0.98
C ILE A 4 32.94 12.61 -0.25
N GLU A 5 33.26 11.33 -0.16
CA GLU A 5 33.01 10.38 -1.23
C GLU A 5 32.21 9.20 -0.69
N PHE A 6 31.20 8.81 -1.44
CA PHE A 6 30.40 7.63 -1.16
C PHE A 6 29.99 6.99 -2.48
N GLU A 7 30.49 5.78 -2.71
CA GLU A 7 30.37 5.07 -3.99
C GLU A 7 30.83 5.92 -5.18
N ASN A 8 29.92 6.29 -6.07
CA ASN A 8 30.17 7.10 -7.26
C ASN A 8 29.84 8.59 -7.07
N ILE A 9 29.52 9.02 -5.84
CA ILE A 9 29.17 10.40 -5.53
C ILE A 9 30.33 11.06 -4.78
N SER A 10 30.86 12.15 -5.33
CA SER A 10 31.86 13.01 -4.68
C SER A 10 31.28 14.40 -4.43
N ALA A 11 31.33 14.84 -3.17
CA ALA A 11 30.93 16.16 -2.72
C ALA A 11 32.17 16.99 -2.37
N PHE A 12 32.38 18.10 -3.08
CA PHE A 12 33.49 19.02 -2.83
C PHE A 12 32.99 20.29 -2.15
N HIS A 13 33.39 20.48 -0.90
CA HIS A 13 33.05 21.69 -0.16
C HIS A 13 33.69 22.91 -0.84
N PRO A 14 33.06 24.10 -0.88
CA PRO A 14 33.67 25.26 -1.52
C PRO A 14 35.05 25.65 -0.97
N GLY A 15 35.29 25.34 0.31
CA GLY A 15 36.60 25.45 0.96
C GLY A 15 37.73 24.67 0.27
N TYR A 16 37.42 23.59 -0.46
CA TYR A 16 38.37 22.87 -1.31
C TYR A 16 38.95 23.79 -2.39
N TYR A 17 38.08 24.43 -3.18
CA TYR A 17 38.49 25.36 -4.23
C TYR A 17 39.17 26.61 -3.68
N ILE A 18 38.74 27.09 -2.51
CA ILE A 18 39.40 28.23 -1.84
C ILE A 18 40.82 27.84 -1.40
N SER A 19 41.03 26.60 -0.95
CA SER A 19 42.37 26.10 -0.65
C SER A 19 43.27 26.08 -1.89
N ASP A 20 42.73 25.65 -3.04
CA ASP A 20 43.48 25.65 -4.31
C ASP A 20 43.83 27.08 -4.73
N LEU A 21 42.89 28.03 -4.63
CA LEU A 21 43.15 29.44 -4.91
C LEU A 21 44.22 30.06 -3.99
N ILE A 22 44.27 29.67 -2.72
CA ILE A 22 45.31 30.13 -1.79
C ILE A 22 46.69 29.64 -2.25
N ASN A 23 46.77 28.38 -2.69
CA ASN A 23 48.00 27.79 -3.21
C ASN A 23 48.42 28.44 -4.54
N ASP A 24 47.47 28.67 -5.45
CA ASP A 24 47.73 29.31 -6.76
C ASP A 24 48.21 30.76 -6.64
N LEU A 25 47.75 31.47 -5.60
CA LEU A 25 48.23 32.81 -5.27
C LEU A 25 49.58 32.81 -4.55
N GLU A 26 50.10 31.64 -4.16
CA GLU A 26 51.33 31.46 -3.38
C GLU A 26 51.36 32.26 -2.06
N ILE A 27 50.19 32.41 -1.42
CA ILE A 27 50.05 33.15 -0.15
C ILE A 27 49.60 32.26 1.00
N THR A 28 49.79 32.75 2.22
CA THR A 28 49.30 32.04 3.42
C THR A 28 47.78 32.19 3.58
N GLN A 29 47.14 31.25 4.28
CA GLN A 29 45.73 31.38 4.65
C GLN A 29 45.47 32.66 5.48
N GLU A 30 46.40 33.03 6.35
CA GLU A 30 46.27 34.24 7.16
C GLU A 30 46.25 35.51 6.28
N GLU A 31 47.14 35.57 5.30
CA GLU A 31 47.15 36.67 4.34
C GLU A 31 45.89 36.70 3.47
N PHE A 32 45.45 35.54 2.97
CA PHE A 32 44.20 35.43 2.22
C PHE A 32 43.00 35.93 3.05
N ALA A 33 42.93 35.57 4.34
CA ALA A 33 41.87 36.02 5.23
C ALA A 33 41.86 37.56 5.38
N LYS A 34 43.05 38.16 5.53
CA LYS A 34 43.22 39.62 5.56
C LYS A 34 42.76 40.26 4.25
N ARG A 35 43.17 39.74 3.09
CA ARG A 35 42.75 40.22 1.76
C ARG A 35 41.24 40.11 1.55
N LEU A 36 40.64 39.02 2.05
CA LEU A 36 39.20 38.78 1.98
C LEU A 36 38.39 39.58 3.03
N ASN A 37 39.07 40.30 3.93
CA ASN A 37 38.47 41.04 5.04
C ASN A 37 37.62 40.15 5.97
N VAL A 38 38.18 39.00 6.37
CA VAL A 38 37.60 38.07 7.36
C VAL A 38 38.65 37.64 8.38
N THR A 39 38.22 37.04 9.49
CA THR A 39 39.18 36.50 10.47
C THR A 39 39.87 35.24 9.93
N PRO A 40 41.15 34.99 10.26
CA PRO A 40 41.82 33.74 9.92
C PRO A 40 41.06 32.49 10.41
N LYS A 41 40.40 32.60 11.56
CA LYS A 41 39.54 31.54 12.10
C LYS A 41 38.37 31.22 11.15
N ASN A 42 37.62 32.24 10.71
CA ASN A 42 36.49 32.04 9.81
C ASN A 42 36.92 31.42 8.48
N LEU A 43 38.04 31.90 7.91
CA LEU A 43 38.59 31.31 6.70
C LEU A 43 39.02 29.86 6.93
N SER A 44 39.69 29.57 8.06
CA SER A 44 40.13 28.22 8.40
C SER A 44 38.95 27.25 8.53
N GLU A 45 37.83 27.66 9.16
CA GLU A 45 36.63 26.83 9.25
C GLU A 45 36.00 26.56 7.87
N LEU A 46 35.96 27.57 6.99
CA LEU A 46 35.49 27.42 5.61
C LEU A 46 36.39 26.48 4.81
N VAL A 47 37.70 26.71 4.84
CA VAL A 47 38.71 25.91 4.13
C VAL A 47 38.77 24.47 4.65
N ASN A 48 38.40 24.20 5.90
CA ASN A 48 38.34 22.84 6.45
C ASN A 48 36.95 22.16 6.30
N GLY A 49 36.01 22.83 5.62
CA GLY A 49 34.68 22.30 5.37
C GLY A 49 33.82 22.19 6.62
N LYS A 50 34.03 23.10 7.58
CA LYS A 50 33.28 23.21 8.83
C LYS A 50 32.28 24.37 8.81
N ALA A 51 32.43 25.32 7.88
CA ALA A 51 31.53 26.46 7.72
C ALA A 51 31.15 26.61 6.24
N SER A 52 29.90 26.98 5.97
CA SER A 52 29.41 27.26 4.62
C SER A 52 29.81 28.66 4.14
N ILE A 53 29.74 28.89 2.82
CA ILE A 53 29.89 30.24 2.26
C ILE A 53 28.76 31.14 2.75
N SER A 54 29.11 32.18 3.51
CA SER A 54 28.18 33.23 3.92
C SER A 54 28.05 34.32 2.85
N GLY A 55 27.00 35.13 2.92
CA GLY A 55 26.81 36.24 1.98
C GLY A 55 27.95 37.28 1.98
N ASN A 56 28.55 37.53 3.15
CA ASN A 56 29.72 38.43 3.24
C ASN A 56 30.95 37.82 2.56
N ILE A 57 31.20 36.52 2.76
CA ILE A 57 32.30 35.80 2.12
C ILE A 57 32.11 35.76 0.60
N ALA A 58 30.91 35.42 0.12
CA ALA A 58 30.59 35.40 -1.31
C ALA A 58 30.76 36.78 -1.97
N LYS A 59 30.29 37.85 -1.31
CA LYS A 59 30.49 39.23 -1.77
C LYS A 59 31.98 39.58 -1.85
N ASN A 60 32.75 39.30 -0.81
CA ASN A 60 34.16 39.67 -0.77
C ASN A 60 34.99 38.86 -1.77
N LEU A 61 34.70 37.57 -1.96
CA LEU A 61 35.34 36.73 -2.98
C LEU A 61 35.00 37.22 -4.39
N SER A 62 33.74 37.62 -4.63
CA SER A 62 33.30 38.24 -5.88
C SER A 62 34.10 39.50 -6.21
N LEU A 63 34.25 40.41 -5.24
CA LEU A 63 35.04 41.63 -5.40
C LEU A 63 36.54 41.32 -5.61
N MET A 64 37.10 40.38 -4.86
CA MET A 64 38.52 40.03 -4.90
C MET A 64 38.93 39.40 -6.24
N PHE A 65 38.08 38.54 -6.82
CA PHE A 65 38.39 37.79 -8.04
C PHE A 65 37.67 38.31 -9.30
N GLY A 66 36.88 39.38 -9.20
CA GLY A 66 36.06 39.87 -10.32
C GLY A 66 35.02 38.86 -10.80
N THR A 67 34.57 37.97 -9.92
CA THR A 67 33.56 36.94 -10.22
C THR A 67 32.18 37.40 -9.76
N ARG A 68 31.14 36.65 -10.13
CA ARG A 68 29.78 36.92 -9.65
C ARG A 68 29.55 36.29 -8.27
N VAL A 69 28.75 36.94 -7.43
CA VAL A 69 28.39 36.44 -6.08
C VAL A 69 27.66 35.08 -6.14
N ASP A 70 26.80 34.90 -7.14
CA ASP A 70 26.01 33.68 -7.33
C ASP A 70 26.88 32.44 -7.57
N MET A 71 28.02 32.57 -8.26
CA MET A 71 28.96 31.49 -8.51
C MET A 71 29.40 30.81 -7.20
N TRP A 72 29.70 31.60 -6.17
CA TRP A 72 30.10 31.09 -4.86
C TRP A 72 28.97 30.37 -4.13
N PHE A 73 27.75 30.91 -4.21
CA PHE A 73 26.57 30.22 -3.67
C PHE A 73 26.25 28.93 -4.43
N ASP A 74 26.49 28.90 -5.75
CA ASP A 74 26.26 27.71 -6.56
C ASP A 74 27.26 26.60 -6.24
N LEU A 75 28.51 26.94 -5.90
CA LEU A 75 29.47 25.96 -5.35
C LEU A 75 28.96 25.35 -4.05
N GLN A 76 28.46 26.17 -3.12
CA GLN A 76 27.88 25.68 -1.86
C GLN A 76 26.66 24.80 -2.12
N ARG A 77 25.75 25.25 -2.98
CA ARG A 77 24.52 24.52 -3.32
C ARG A 77 24.83 23.16 -3.94
N LYS A 78 25.80 23.08 -4.85
CA LYS A 78 26.25 21.80 -5.45
C LYS A 78 26.80 20.86 -4.40
N TYR A 79 27.58 21.36 -3.44
CA TYR A 79 28.08 20.57 -2.33
C TYR A 79 26.95 20.02 -1.46
N ASP A 80 26.04 20.90 -1.01
CA ASP A 80 24.92 20.52 -0.15
C ASP A 80 24.00 19.50 -0.83
N GLN A 81 23.72 19.67 -2.14
CA GLN A 81 22.96 18.71 -2.94
C GLN A 81 23.64 17.34 -2.97
N LYS A 82 24.96 17.29 -3.13
CA LYS A 82 25.72 16.04 -3.14
C LYS A 82 25.72 15.37 -1.76
N LEU A 83 25.78 16.13 -0.67
CA LEU A 83 25.61 15.57 0.67
C LEU A 83 24.24 14.92 0.85
N ILE A 84 23.16 15.60 0.45
CA ILE A 84 21.79 15.05 0.52
C ILE A 84 21.67 13.79 -0.34
N GLU A 85 22.30 13.76 -1.51
CA GLU A 85 22.32 12.57 -2.38
C GLU A 85 23.02 11.39 -1.69
N ILE A 86 24.16 11.63 -1.03
CA ILE A 86 24.89 10.62 -0.24
C ILE A 86 24.04 10.12 0.93
N GLU A 87 23.46 11.03 1.73
CA GLU A 87 22.61 10.68 2.87
C GLU A 87 21.37 9.87 2.43
N THR A 88 20.77 10.24 1.31
CA THR A 88 19.62 9.52 0.73
C THR A 88 20.01 8.11 0.32
N LEU A 89 21.15 7.95 -0.35
CA LEU A 89 21.63 6.64 -0.80
C LEU A 89 22.01 5.75 0.40
N GLN A 90 22.62 6.33 1.43
CA GLN A 90 22.91 5.64 2.69
C GLN A 90 21.62 5.20 3.40
N ALA A 91 20.62 6.06 3.50
CA ALA A 91 19.32 5.72 4.09
C ALA A 91 18.64 4.55 3.35
N GLN A 92 18.67 4.55 2.01
CA GLN A 92 18.14 3.44 1.20
C GLN A 92 18.94 2.14 1.40
N LYS A 93 20.27 2.22 1.45
CA LYS A 93 21.14 1.06 1.71
C LYS A 93 20.91 0.43 3.07
N ASN A 94 20.70 1.26 4.10
CA ASN A 94 20.43 0.79 5.45
C ASN A 94 19.13 -0.03 5.55
N GLU A 95 18.19 0.19 4.63
CA GLU A 95 16.89 -0.50 4.57
C GLU A 95 16.93 -1.79 3.72
N GLU A 96 18.06 -2.10 3.05
CA GLU A 96 18.19 -3.31 2.21
C GLU A 96 18.00 -4.62 2.98
N ALA A 97 18.29 -4.62 4.29
CA ALA A 97 18.08 -5.80 5.13
C ALA A 97 16.58 -6.11 5.29
N ASP A 98 15.76 -5.07 5.45
CA ASP A 98 14.30 -5.18 5.62
C ASP A 98 13.59 -5.55 4.31
N LEU A 99 14.26 -5.42 3.16
CA LEU A 99 13.73 -5.86 1.87
C LEU A 99 13.35 -7.34 1.86
N ALA A 100 14.02 -8.17 2.68
CA ALA A 100 13.70 -9.60 2.84
C ALA A 100 12.31 -9.85 3.47
N LEU A 101 11.68 -8.84 4.06
CA LEU A 101 10.32 -8.90 4.59
C LEU A 101 9.25 -8.77 3.49
N PHE A 102 9.63 -8.28 2.31
CA PHE A 102 8.73 -8.07 1.17
C PHE A 102 8.91 -9.13 0.09
N ASP A 103 7.84 -9.40 -0.64
CA ASP A 103 7.92 -10.06 -1.94
C ASP A 103 7.99 -8.99 -3.04
N TYR A 104 9.19 -8.52 -3.39
CA TYR A 104 9.35 -7.48 -4.42
C TYR A 104 8.73 -7.91 -5.76
N SER A 105 8.86 -9.21 -6.10
CA SER A 105 8.37 -9.78 -7.35
C SER A 105 6.85 -9.66 -7.48
N PHE A 106 6.12 -9.62 -6.36
CA PHE A 106 4.69 -9.35 -6.37
C PHE A 106 4.37 -7.98 -6.99
N PHE A 107 5.06 -6.93 -6.58
CA PHE A 107 4.82 -5.57 -7.07
C PHE A 107 5.32 -5.40 -8.51
N GLU A 108 6.42 -6.07 -8.86
CA GLU A 108 6.95 -6.12 -10.23
C GLU A 108 5.96 -6.79 -11.18
N ASN A 109 5.41 -7.94 -10.81
CA ASN A 109 4.41 -8.67 -11.61
C ASN A 109 3.10 -7.87 -11.80
N LEU A 110 2.76 -7.00 -10.84
CA LEU A 110 1.66 -6.05 -10.97
C LEU A 110 2.00 -4.80 -11.79
N SER A 111 3.22 -4.71 -12.32
CA SER A 111 3.75 -3.55 -13.05
C SER A 111 3.64 -2.25 -12.23
N LYS A 112 3.82 -2.34 -10.91
CA LYS A 112 3.72 -1.19 -9.98
C LYS A 112 5.07 -0.62 -9.58
N VAL A 113 6.13 -1.40 -9.75
CA VAL A 113 7.53 -1.00 -9.54
C VAL A 113 8.36 -1.46 -10.73
N LYS A 114 9.50 -0.80 -10.94
CA LYS A 114 10.44 -1.15 -12.01
C LYS A 114 11.10 -2.51 -11.75
N ALA A 115 11.18 -3.37 -12.77
CA ALA A 115 11.97 -4.60 -12.69
C ALA A 115 13.47 -4.28 -12.51
N THR A 116 14.07 -4.73 -11.41
CA THR A 116 15.50 -4.55 -11.12
C THR A 116 16.00 -5.60 -10.14
N LYS A 117 17.32 -5.90 -10.21
CA LYS A 117 18.03 -6.77 -9.27
C LYS A 117 18.83 -5.99 -8.22
N ASN A 118 18.96 -4.68 -8.37
CA ASN A 118 19.68 -3.83 -7.43
C ASN A 118 18.81 -3.59 -6.19
N LYS A 119 19.27 -4.03 -5.01
CA LYS A 119 18.49 -3.92 -3.76
C LYS A 119 18.18 -2.48 -3.37
N THR A 120 19.14 -1.57 -3.47
CA THR A 120 18.94 -0.15 -3.17
C THR A 120 17.87 0.46 -4.07
N GLU A 121 17.87 0.10 -5.36
CA GLU A 121 16.85 0.52 -6.32
C GLU A 121 15.48 -0.09 -5.99
N GLN A 122 15.43 -1.37 -5.59
CA GLN A 122 14.19 -2.01 -5.11
C GLN A 122 13.60 -1.26 -3.91
N VAL A 123 14.42 -0.90 -2.92
CA VAL A 123 14.00 -0.08 -1.76
C VAL A 123 13.45 1.26 -2.23
N SER A 124 14.17 1.96 -3.11
CA SER A 124 13.74 3.26 -3.65
C SER A 124 12.39 3.18 -4.36
N GLU A 125 12.18 2.15 -5.17
CA GLU A 125 10.91 1.94 -5.89
C GLU A 125 9.74 1.64 -4.94
N LEU A 126 9.96 0.83 -3.89
CA LEU A 126 8.93 0.58 -2.88
C LEU A 126 8.60 1.85 -2.08
N PHE A 127 9.59 2.67 -1.73
CA PHE A 127 9.36 3.95 -1.04
C PHE A 127 8.48 4.89 -1.88
N LYS A 128 8.81 5.06 -3.17
CA LYS A 128 8.00 5.86 -4.10
C LYS A 128 6.59 5.30 -4.23
N TYR A 129 6.47 3.99 -4.44
CA TYR A 129 5.19 3.34 -4.68
C TYR A 129 4.24 3.42 -3.48
N PHE A 130 4.75 3.18 -2.27
CA PHE A 130 3.95 3.28 -1.04
C PHE A 130 3.85 4.71 -0.49
N ALA A 131 4.57 5.67 -1.07
CA ALA A 131 4.70 7.04 -0.59
C ALA A 131 5.17 7.12 0.88
N ILE A 132 6.23 6.36 1.20
CA ILE A 132 6.85 6.29 2.53
C ILE A 132 8.34 6.66 2.45
N SER A 133 8.92 7.09 3.58
CA SER A 133 10.35 7.42 3.69
C SER A 133 11.20 6.35 4.39
N SER A 134 10.57 5.29 4.92
CA SER A 134 11.22 4.19 5.65
C SER A 134 10.25 3.01 5.78
N PHE A 135 10.75 1.77 5.78
CA PHE A 135 9.89 0.60 6.02
C PHE A 135 9.35 0.54 7.45
N SER A 136 9.98 1.25 8.40
CA SER A 136 9.45 1.43 9.77
C SER A 136 8.01 1.93 9.80
N VAL A 137 7.57 2.69 8.79
CA VAL A 137 6.18 3.15 8.66
C VAL A 137 5.22 1.98 8.47
N LEU A 138 5.57 1.01 7.61
CA LEU A 138 4.74 -0.17 7.34
C LEU A 138 4.79 -1.22 8.45
N LYS A 139 5.79 -1.15 9.33
CA LYS A 139 5.92 -2.00 10.54
C LYS A 139 4.99 -1.55 11.68
N LYS A 140 4.38 -0.36 11.59
CA LYS A 140 3.45 0.15 12.61
C LYS A 140 2.13 -0.63 12.61
N LYS A 141 1.69 -1.02 13.82
CA LYS A 141 0.44 -1.77 14.05
C LYS A 141 -0.83 -0.92 13.88
N ASP A 142 -0.69 0.40 13.81
CA ASP A 142 -1.78 1.38 13.79
C ASP A 142 -1.72 2.31 12.56
N PHE A 143 -1.11 1.85 11.46
CA PHE A 143 -0.97 2.64 10.24
C PHE A 143 -2.21 2.53 9.33
N LEU A 144 -2.17 1.68 8.30
CA LEU A 144 -3.31 1.47 7.41
C LEU A 144 -4.22 0.37 7.93
N VAL A 145 -3.61 -0.70 8.43
CA VAL A 145 -4.31 -1.81 9.08
C VAL A 145 -4.16 -1.68 10.59
N GLN A 146 -5.28 -1.76 11.30
CA GLN A 146 -5.30 -1.66 12.76
C GLN A 146 -5.22 -3.05 13.37
N PHE A 147 -4.03 -3.42 13.83
CA PHE A 147 -3.82 -4.63 14.62
C PHE A 147 -4.14 -4.38 16.09
N ARG A 148 -4.76 -5.35 16.77
CA ARG A 148 -5.03 -5.25 18.21
C ARG A 148 -3.73 -5.17 19.01
N GLN A 149 -3.62 -4.22 19.95
CA GLN A 149 -2.38 -4.00 20.73
C GLN A 149 -1.89 -5.27 21.48
N ALA A 150 -2.80 -6.12 21.95
CA ALA A 150 -2.48 -7.35 22.67
C ALA A 150 -2.11 -8.54 21.76
N SER A 151 -2.18 -8.40 20.43
CA SER A 151 -1.89 -9.49 19.51
C SER A 151 -0.39 -9.55 19.17
N ASN A 152 0.22 -10.70 19.45
CA ASN A 152 1.61 -10.99 19.07
C ASN A 152 1.66 -11.40 17.60
N VAL A 153 1.42 -10.43 16.72
CA VAL A 153 1.42 -10.61 15.26
C VAL A 153 2.85 -10.48 14.74
N ASP A 154 3.26 -11.42 13.89
CA ASP A 154 4.55 -11.40 13.20
C ASP A 154 4.69 -10.10 12.37
N GLU A 155 5.86 -9.48 12.45
CA GLU A 155 6.21 -8.27 11.70
C GLU A 155 6.00 -8.43 10.19
N LYS A 156 6.25 -9.63 9.64
CA LYS A 156 5.97 -9.95 8.24
C LYS A 156 4.49 -9.83 7.90
N VAL A 157 3.59 -10.13 8.83
CA VAL A 157 2.14 -9.98 8.61
C VAL A 157 1.74 -8.51 8.61
N ILE A 158 2.28 -7.74 9.55
CA ILE A 158 1.99 -6.30 9.66
C ILE A 158 2.45 -5.57 8.40
N ILE A 159 3.69 -5.80 7.97
CA ILE A 159 4.27 -5.10 6.82
C ILE A 159 3.57 -5.47 5.50
N ASN A 160 3.28 -6.75 5.28
CA ASN A 160 2.66 -7.22 4.03
C ASN A 160 1.16 -6.90 3.98
N SER A 161 0.44 -6.88 5.10
CA SER A 161 -0.95 -6.40 5.12
C SER A 161 -1.05 -4.91 4.81
N ASN A 162 -0.21 -4.07 5.44
CA ASN A 162 -0.13 -2.64 5.14
C ASN A 162 0.25 -2.40 3.66
N ALA A 163 1.24 -3.13 3.13
CA ALA A 163 1.66 -3.03 1.73
C ALA A 163 0.55 -3.44 0.74
N TRP A 164 -0.19 -4.50 1.05
CA TRP A 164 -1.32 -4.95 0.25
C TRP A 164 -2.46 -3.92 0.24
N VAL A 165 -2.84 -3.40 1.42
CA VAL A 165 -3.87 -2.37 1.54
C VAL A 165 -3.46 -1.07 0.85
N GLN A 166 -2.19 -0.65 0.98
CA GLN A 166 -1.69 0.53 0.24
C GLN A 166 -1.76 0.32 -1.27
N THR A 167 -1.51 -0.90 -1.75
CA THR A 167 -1.65 -1.25 -3.17
C THR A 167 -3.09 -1.14 -3.65
N VAL A 168 -4.05 -1.67 -2.86
CA VAL A 168 -5.48 -1.49 -3.13
C VAL A 168 -5.85 -0.01 -3.19
N ILE A 169 -5.38 0.79 -2.24
CA ILE A 169 -5.64 2.24 -2.20
C ILE A 169 -5.07 2.94 -3.43
N ASN A 170 -3.82 2.64 -3.81
CA ASN A 170 -3.16 3.26 -4.97
C ASN A 170 -3.94 2.97 -6.27
N ILE A 171 -4.35 1.73 -6.48
CA ILE A 171 -5.13 1.33 -7.67
C ILE A 171 -6.54 1.94 -7.61
N GLY A 172 -7.25 1.79 -6.49
CA GLY A 172 -8.62 2.28 -6.34
C GLY A 172 -8.74 3.80 -6.46
N LYS A 173 -7.69 4.56 -6.08
CA LYS A 173 -7.63 6.01 -6.32
C LYS A 173 -7.69 6.37 -7.80
N GLN A 174 -7.09 5.56 -8.68
CA GLN A 174 -7.06 5.78 -10.13
C GLN A 174 -8.39 5.44 -10.83
N ILE A 175 -9.26 4.65 -10.21
CA ILE A 175 -10.57 4.28 -10.77
C ILE A 175 -11.54 5.46 -10.64
N GLU A 176 -12.04 5.99 -11.75
CA GLU A 176 -13.08 7.02 -11.73
C GLU A 176 -14.44 6.44 -11.33
N THR A 177 -15.17 7.17 -10.47
CA THR A 177 -16.48 6.73 -9.97
C THR A 177 -17.46 7.91 -9.93
N SER A 178 -18.75 7.60 -9.98
CA SER A 178 -19.79 8.57 -9.60
C SER A 178 -19.72 8.86 -8.08
N PRO A 179 -20.38 9.91 -7.57
CA PRO A 179 -20.54 10.10 -6.13
C PRO A 179 -21.30 8.94 -5.48
N TYR A 180 -20.88 8.57 -4.27
CA TYR A 180 -21.43 7.44 -3.55
C TYR A 180 -22.93 7.57 -3.34
N SER A 181 -23.66 6.50 -3.65
CA SER A 181 -25.11 6.43 -3.47
C SER A 181 -25.53 5.09 -2.89
N GLU A 182 -25.76 5.09 -1.57
CA GLU A 182 -26.27 3.93 -0.84
C GLU A 182 -27.58 3.42 -1.44
N LYS A 183 -28.48 4.33 -1.84
CA LYS A 183 -29.77 3.99 -2.44
C LYS A 183 -29.60 3.24 -3.77
N LYS A 184 -28.68 3.69 -4.63
CA LYS A 184 -28.39 2.99 -5.89
C LYS A 184 -27.75 1.63 -5.62
N LEU A 185 -26.79 1.56 -4.70
CA LEU A 185 -26.11 0.33 -4.36
C LEU A 185 -27.07 -0.73 -3.80
N LYS A 186 -27.96 -0.33 -2.87
CA LYS A 186 -29.03 -1.20 -2.34
C LYS A 186 -29.95 -1.74 -3.43
N LYS A 187 -30.26 -0.94 -4.45
CA LYS A 187 -31.11 -1.35 -5.57
C LYS A 187 -30.47 -2.47 -6.40
N TYR A 188 -29.15 -2.49 -6.52
CA TYR A 188 -28.41 -3.50 -7.27
C TYR A 188 -28.08 -4.78 -6.47
N LEU A 189 -28.35 -4.84 -5.16
CA LEU A 189 -28.05 -6.04 -4.35
C LEU A 189 -28.68 -7.34 -4.89
N PRO A 190 -29.95 -7.36 -5.36
CA PRO A 190 -30.52 -8.55 -5.98
C PRO A 190 -29.76 -9.00 -7.23
N ASP A 191 -29.35 -8.05 -8.08
CA ASP A 191 -28.60 -8.33 -9.31
C ASP A 191 -27.21 -8.88 -8.98
N ILE A 192 -26.49 -8.26 -8.03
CA ILE A 192 -25.18 -8.72 -7.54
C ILE A 192 -25.27 -10.14 -6.97
N ARG A 193 -26.35 -10.46 -6.25
CA ARG A 193 -26.58 -11.79 -5.69
C ARG A 193 -26.81 -12.85 -6.78
N GLU A 194 -27.58 -12.51 -7.81
CA GLU A 194 -27.86 -13.43 -8.94
C GLU A 194 -26.61 -13.66 -9.82
N MET A 195 -25.65 -12.72 -9.84
CA MET A 195 -24.35 -12.89 -10.52
C MET A 195 -23.53 -14.07 -9.99
N THR A 196 -23.85 -14.62 -8.82
CA THR A 196 -23.21 -15.84 -8.31
C THR A 196 -23.31 -17.03 -9.27
N LEU A 197 -24.35 -17.05 -10.12
CA LEU A 197 -24.60 -18.06 -11.14
C LEU A 197 -23.78 -17.86 -12.43
N GLN A 198 -23.07 -16.74 -12.56
CA GLN A 198 -22.33 -16.37 -13.77
C GLN A 198 -20.84 -16.74 -13.66
N ASN A 199 -20.16 -16.78 -14.80
CA ASN A 199 -18.71 -16.97 -14.81
C ASN A 199 -17.98 -15.66 -14.49
N PRO A 200 -16.75 -15.72 -13.94
CA PRO A 200 -15.94 -14.52 -13.66
C PRO A 200 -15.75 -13.58 -14.85
N SER A 201 -15.68 -14.11 -16.08
CA SER A 201 -15.58 -13.29 -17.30
C SER A 201 -16.78 -12.36 -17.50
N ASP A 202 -17.94 -12.74 -16.96
CA ASP A 202 -19.22 -12.08 -17.22
C ASP A 202 -19.57 -11.15 -16.05
N PHE A 203 -19.46 -11.64 -14.81
CA PHE A 203 -19.85 -10.83 -13.65
C PHE A 203 -18.80 -9.80 -13.25
N LEU A 204 -17.49 -10.02 -13.47
CA LEU A 204 -16.46 -9.08 -13.03
C LEU A 204 -16.56 -7.72 -13.73
N PRO A 205 -16.75 -7.64 -15.07
CA PRO A 205 -17.01 -6.36 -15.73
C PRO A 205 -18.33 -5.73 -15.27
N ALA A 206 -19.38 -6.54 -15.13
CA ALA A 206 -20.71 -6.07 -14.74
C ALA A 206 -20.73 -5.46 -13.32
N ILE A 207 -20.13 -6.15 -12.35
CA ILE A 207 -20.07 -5.68 -10.97
C ILE A 207 -19.17 -4.45 -10.83
N SER A 208 -18.05 -4.41 -11.56
CA SER A 208 -17.17 -3.24 -11.60
C SER A 208 -17.93 -2.00 -12.07
N ARG A 209 -18.73 -2.12 -13.14
CA ARG A 209 -19.60 -1.03 -13.63
C ARG A 209 -20.65 -0.61 -12.60
N ILE A 210 -21.35 -1.56 -11.99
CA ILE A 210 -22.36 -1.27 -10.96
C ILE A 210 -21.71 -0.50 -9.80
N PHE A 211 -20.55 -0.95 -9.35
CA PHE A 211 -19.82 -0.33 -8.26
C PHE A 211 -19.34 1.08 -8.60
N THR A 212 -18.75 1.31 -9.78
CA THR A 212 -18.32 2.66 -10.18
C THR A 212 -19.50 3.63 -10.32
N GLU A 213 -20.66 3.18 -10.82
CA GLU A 213 -21.91 3.96 -10.85
C GLU A 213 -22.46 4.31 -9.45
N CYS A 214 -22.10 3.52 -8.44
CA CYS A 214 -22.50 3.69 -7.04
C CYS A 214 -21.45 4.38 -6.17
N GLY A 215 -20.32 4.80 -6.73
CA GLY A 215 -19.21 5.44 -6.00
C GLY A 215 -18.28 4.48 -5.25
N VAL A 216 -18.26 3.22 -5.67
CA VAL A 216 -17.38 2.17 -5.15
C VAL A 216 -16.31 1.85 -6.19
N ALA A 217 -15.05 2.11 -5.87
CA ALA A 217 -13.91 1.71 -6.68
C ALA A 217 -13.50 0.28 -6.31
N PHE A 218 -13.87 -0.67 -7.18
CA PHE A 218 -13.61 -2.08 -6.95
C PHE A 218 -12.26 -2.51 -7.50
N VAL A 219 -11.46 -3.13 -6.64
CA VAL A 219 -10.09 -3.55 -6.95
C VAL A 219 -9.93 -5.03 -6.61
N ILE A 220 -9.44 -5.80 -7.58
CA ILE A 220 -9.02 -7.18 -7.34
C ILE A 220 -7.52 -7.25 -7.58
N ILE A 221 -6.77 -7.69 -6.57
CA ILE A 221 -5.32 -7.95 -6.68
C ILE A 221 -4.98 -9.33 -6.13
N PRO A 222 -3.85 -9.93 -6.53
CA PRO A 222 -3.49 -11.23 -6.00
C PRO A 222 -3.23 -11.17 -4.49
N SER A 223 -3.35 -12.30 -3.80
CA SER A 223 -2.93 -12.37 -2.40
C SER A 223 -1.43 -12.11 -2.27
N LEU A 224 -1.03 -11.17 -1.41
CA LEU A 224 0.38 -10.99 -1.07
C LEU A 224 0.79 -11.98 0.02
N LYS A 225 1.93 -12.66 -0.17
CA LYS A 225 2.47 -13.61 0.79
C LYS A 225 2.61 -12.97 2.17
N ASN A 226 2.26 -13.72 3.20
CA ASN A 226 2.24 -13.28 4.61
C ASN A 226 1.28 -12.13 4.94
N SER A 227 0.52 -11.55 4.00
CA SER A 227 -0.44 -10.48 4.35
C SER A 227 -1.59 -10.97 5.22
N GLY A 228 -2.09 -12.20 4.97
CA GLY A 228 -3.25 -12.75 5.67
C GLY A 228 -4.58 -12.07 5.33
N VAL A 229 -4.58 -11.07 4.43
CA VAL A 229 -5.74 -10.25 4.08
C VAL A 229 -6.61 -10.96 3.05
N TYR A 230 -7.93 -10.93 3.23
CA TYR A 230 -8.92 -11.37 2.24
C TYR A 230 -9.52 -10.20 1.48
N GLY A 231 -9.79 -9.09 2.16
CA GLY A 231 -10.32 -7.87 1.59
C GLY A 231 -10.00 -6.65 2.44
N ALA A 232 -10.25 -5.47 1.87
CA ALA A 232 -10.19 -4.23 2.60
C ALA A 232 -11.17 -3.20 2.04
N THR A 233 -11.80 -2.46 2.93
CA THR A 233 -12.67 -1.34 2.61
C THR A 233 -12.10 -0.04 3.18
N LYS A 234 -11.92 0.96 2.31
CA LYS A 234 -11.41 2.28 2.69
C LYS A 234 -12.17 3.39 2.00
N TRP A 235 -12.80 4.25 2.80
CA TRP A 235 -13.34 5.51 2.33
C TRP A 235 -12.20 6.51 2.07
N ILE A 236 -12.20 7.13 0.89
CA ILE A 236 -11.25 8.20 0.53
C ILE A 236 -11.82 9.55 0.94
N ASN A 237 -13.12 9.73 0.75
CA ASN A 237 -13.91 10.87 1.19
C ASN A 237 -15.39 10.42 1.24
N LYS A 238 -16.32 11.32 1.56
CA LYS A 238 -17.76 11.00 1.65
C LYS A 238 -18.40 10.48 0.34
N ASP A 239 -17.75 10.71 -0.80
CA ASP A 239 -18.30 10.45 -2.14
C ASP A 239 -17.64 9.25 -2.84
N LYS A 240 -16.53 8.72 -2.30
CA LYS A 240 -15.79 7.60 -2.90
C LYS A 240 -15.25 6.63 -1.85
N VAL A 241 -15.58 5.36 -2.04
CA VAL A 241 -15.06 4.24 -1.25
C VAL A 241 -14.29 3.28 -2.15
N ILE A 242 -13.18 2.75 -1.65
CA ILE A 242 -12.41 1.68 -2.30
C ILE A 242 -12.77 0.37 -1.62
N LEU A 243 -13.13 -0.62 -2.42
CA LEU A 243 -13.37 -1.99 -2.01
C LEU A 243 -12.35 -2.88 -2.70
N GLY A 244 -11.42 -3.42 -1.94
CA GLY A 244 -10.39 -4.33 -2.42
C GLY A 244 -10.67 -5.75 -1.98
N ILE A 245 -10.52 -6.72 -2.87
CA ILE A 245 -10.50 -8.13 -2.50
C ILE A 245 -9.29 -8.83 -3.12
N THR A 246 -8.87 -9.91 -2.47
CA THR A 246 -7.87 -10.80 -3.04
C THR A 246 -8.49 -11.78 -4.03
N ASN A 247 -7.67 -12.38 -4.90
CA ASN A 247 -8.03 -13.66 -5.53
C ASN A 247 -7.76 -14.89 -4.64
N ARG A 248 -7.49 -14.68 -3.35
CA ARG A 248 -7.37 -15.76 -2.38
C ARG A 248 -8.77 -16.33 -2.16
N GLY A 249 -8.89 -17.65 -2.03
CA GLY A 249 -10.20 -18.29 -1.99
C GLY A 249 -10.77 -18.48 -3.39
N ARG A 250 -10.13 -19.37 -4.17
CA ARG A 250 -10.58 -19.73 -5.52
C ARG A 250 -12.01 -20.22 -5.57
N TYR A 251 -12.63 -20.63 -4.46
CA TYR A 251 -13.99 -21.13 -4.51
C TYR A 251 -15.02 -20.00 -4.48
N ALA A 252 -16.09 -20.17 -5.26
CA ALA A 252 -17.17 -19.20 -5.37
C ALA A 252 -17.76 -18.78 -4.01
N ASP A 253 -17.93 -19.72 -3.08
CA ASP A 253 -18.45 -19.44 -1.73
C ASP A 253 -17.58 -18.45 -0.96
N ILE A 254 -16.26 -18.61 -1.03
CA ILE A 254 -15.31 -17.74 -0.33
C ILE A 254 -15.28 -16.37 -1.00
N PHE A 255 -15.17 -16.33 -2.34
CA PHE A 255 -15.14 -15.08 -3.09
C PHE A 255 -16.38 -14.22 -2.83
N TRP A 256 -17.57 -14.78 -2.98
CA TRP A 256 -18.82 -14.04 -2.83
C TRP A 256 -19.08 -13.64 -1.38
N PHE A 257 -18.68 -14.47 -0.42
CA PHE A 257 -18.76 -14.11 0.99
C PHE A 257 -17.87 -12.91 1.30
N SER A 258 -16.57 -12.97 0.97
CA SER A 258 -15.63 -11.86 1.22
C SER A 258 -16.06 -10.58 0.51
N LEU A 259 -16.48 -10.66 -0.75
CA LEU A 259 -16.97 -9.50 -1.49
C LEU A 259 -18.17 -8.82 -0.81
N LEU A 260 -19.16 -9.60 -0.36
CA LEU A 260 -20.36 -9.06 0.27
C LEU A 260 -20.11 -8.64 1.72
N HIS A 261 -19.16 -9.27 2.41
CA HIS A 261 -18.68 -8.82 3.71
C HIS A 261 -18.06 -7.42 3.61
N GLU A 262 -17.16 -7.20 2.65
CA GLU A 262 -16.59 -5.87 2.37
C GLU A 262 -17.68 -4.86 1.95
N LEU A 263 -18.69 -5.31 1.21
CA LEU A 263 -19.84 -4.46 0.89
C LEU A 263 -20.66 -4.09 2.14
N GLY A 264 -20.74 -4.98 3.14
CA GLY A 264 -21.29 -4.68 4.46
C GLY A 264 -20.54 -3.52 5.13
N HIS A 265 -19.22 -3.53 5.10
CA HIS A 265 -18.38 -2.42 5.59
C HIS A 265 -18.61 -1.11 4.84
N VAL A 266 -18.90 -1.16 3.53
CA VAL A 266 -19.33 0.02 2.77
C VAL A 266 -20.62 0.59 3.37
N PHE A 267 -21.63 -0.25 3.66
CA PHE A 267 -22.90 0.23 4.24
C PHE A 267 -22.76 0.80 5.66
N GLN A 268 -21.78 0.35 6.43
CA GLN A 268 -21.47 0.88 7.76
C GLN A 268 -20.88 2.30 7.75
N LYS A 269 -20.35 2.75 6.59
CA LYS A 269 -19.81 4.12 6.38
C LYS A 269 -18.81 4.57 7.44
N LYS A 270 -17.90 3.70 7.87
CA LYS A 270 -16.81 4.07 8.79
C LYS A 270 -15.72 4.85 8.08
N ILE A 271 -16.00 6.11 7.72
CA ILE A 271 -15.16 6.93 6.83
C ILE A 271 -13.72 7.09 7.34
N THR A 272 -13.53 7.21 8.66
CA THR A 272 -12.21 7.44 9.27
C THR A 272 -11.38 6.16 9.43
N LYS A 273 -11.99 4.97 9.36
CA LYS A 273 -11.32 3.68 9.61
C LYS A 273 -11.07 2.95 8.29
N THR A 274 -9.93 2.29 8.19
CA THR A 274 -9.72 1.24 7.19
C THR A 274 -10.20 -0.06 7.81
N LEU A 275 -11.10 -0.76 7.13
CA LEU A 275 -11.61 -2.06 7.54
C LEU A 275 -10.92 -3.13 6.69
N VAL A 276 -10.42 -4.18 7.31
CA VAL A 276 -9.56 -5.19 6.68
C VAL A 276 -9.95 -6.55 7.23
N ASP A 277 -10.37 -7.45 6.34
CA ASP A 277 -10.71 -8.83 6.67
C ASP A 277 -9.46 -9.73 6.64
N PHE A 278 -9.29 -10.55 7.68
CA PHE A 278 -8.14 -11.43 7.88
C PHE A 278 -8.54 -12.90 8.06
N GLU A 279 -7.65 -13.81 7.63
CA GLU A 279 -7.89 -15.25 7.66
C GLU A 279 -8.13 -15.87 9.04
N THR A 280 -7.54 -15.30 10.08
CA THR A 280 -7.54 -15.87 11.43
C THR A 280 -8.31 -15.04 12.45
N ASP A 281 -8.95 -13.94 12.03
CA ASP A 281 -9.60 -13.04 12.98
C ASP A 281 -10.98 -13.56 13.38
N ASN A 282 -11.08 -14.10 14.58
CA ASN A 282 -12.35 -14.09 15.33
C ASN A 282 -12.54 -12.69 15.93
N ASN A 283 -12.72 -11.68 15.08
CA ASN A 283 -13.02 -10.33 15.55
C ASN A 283 -14.44 -10.28 16.10
N ASN A 284 -14.57 -10.26 17.42
CA ASN A 284 -15.85 -10.13 18.12
C ASN A 284 -16.46 -8.71 18.10
N GLU A 285 -15.90 -7.79 17.31
CA GLU A 285 -16.40 -6.42 17.20
C GLU A 285 -17.76 -6.43 16.49
N ASP A 286 -18.71 -5.63 17.00
CA ASP A 286 -20.11 -5.70 16.55
C ASP A 286 -20.28 -5.43 15.05
N TYR A 287 -19.41 -4.61 14.48
CA TYR A 287 -19.47 -4.28 13.06
C TYR A 287 -18.91 -5.41 12.16
N GLU A 288 -17.99 -6.25 12.66
CA GLU A 288 -17.54 -7.45 11.91
C GLU A 288 -18.67 -8.47 11.85
N LYS A 289 -19.36 -8.67 12.98
CA LYS A 289 -20.55 -9.53 13.05
C LYS A 289 -21.68 -9.03 12.17
N GLU A 290 -21.88 -7.71 12.09
CA GLU A 290 -22.90 -7.11 11.21
C GLU A 290 -22.55 -7.31 9.73
N ALA A 291 -21.27 -7.14 9.33
CA ALA A 291 -20.82 -7.39 7.97
C ALA A 291 -20.94 -8.87 7.57
N ASP A 292 -20.56 -9.77 8.48
CA ASP A 292 -20.77 -11.22 8.34
C ASP A 292 -22.24 -11.58 8.18
N LEU A 293 -23.11 -11.05 9.06
CA LEU A 293 -24.54 -11.31 9.00
C LEU A 293 -25.14 -10.77 7.69
N PHE A 294 -24.75 -9.57 7.28
CA PHE A 294 -25.16 -8.98 6.01
C PHE A 294 -24.80 -9.90 4.82
N ALA A 295 -23.56 -10.39 4.75
CA ALA A 295 -23.13 -11.27 3.67
C ALA A 295 -23.89 -12.61 3.68
N LYS A 296 -24.05 -13.24 4.85
CA LYS A 296 -24.78 -14.51 5.02
C LYS A 296 -26.23 -14.40 4.57
N ASP A 297 -26.91 -13.39 5.06
CA ASP A 297 -28.35 -13.22 4.87
C ASP A 297 -28.69 -12.73 3.47
N LEU A 298 -27.82 -11.91 2.87
CA LEU A 298 -27.95 -11.54 1.48
C LEU A 298 -27.77 -12.75 0.57
N LEU A 299 -26.75 -13.59 0.78
CA LEU A 299 -26.56 -14.79 -0.04
C LEU A 299 -27.71 -15.78 0.14
N ILE A 300 -28.02 -16.13 1.38
CA ILE A 300 -29.03 -17.14 1.70
C ILE A 300 -30.01 -16.54 2.72
N PRO A 301 -31.25 -16.21 2.30
CA PRO A 301 -32.24 -15.61 3.19
C PRO A 301 -32.48 -16.46 4.45
N PRO A 302 -32.51 -15.87 5.67
CA PRO A 302 -32.56 -16.61 6.93
C PRO A 302 -33.67 -17.65 7.01
N ARG A 303 -34.91 -17.25 6.67
CA ARG A 303 -36.08 -18.15 6.68
C ARG A 303 -35.92 -19.35 5.74
N LYS A 304 -35.29 -19.14 4.59
CA LYS A 304 -35.04 -20.23 3.62
C LYS A 304 -33.96 -21.17 4.14
N TYR A 305 -32.92 -20.62 4.75
CA TYR A 305 -31.85 -21.41 5.36
C TYR A 305 -32.36 -22.26 6.53
N GLU A 306 -33.19 -21.70 7.41
CA GLU A 306 -33.83 -22.42 8.52
C GLU A 306 -34.66 -23.61 8.03
N LEU A 307 -35.43 -23.43 6.94
CA LEU A 307 -36.19 -24.53 6.34
C LEU A 307 -35.27 -25.63 5.81
N LEU A 308 -34.17 -25.27 5.13
CA LEU A 308 -33.20 -26.22 4.60
C LEU A 308 -32.57 -27.10 5.70
N ILE A 309 -32.12 -26.49 6.79
CA ILE A 309 -31.45 -27.24 7.88
C ILE A 309 -32.41 -28.17 8.62
N ASN A 310 -33.71 -27.86 8.63
CA ASN A 310 -34.75 -28.68 9.24
C ASN A 310 -35.14 -29.92 8.42
N GLU A 311 -34.82 -29.98 7.12
CA GLU A 311 -35.15 -31.12 6.25
C GLU A 311 -34.27 -32.37 6.52
N THR A 312 -33.25 -32.29 7.37
CA THR A 312 -32.34 -33.36 7.86
C THR A 312 -31.53 -34.15 6.81
N ARG A 313 -31.80 -34.03 5.50
CA ARG A 313 -31.09 -34.77 4.44
C ARG A 313 -30.46 -33.83 3.41
N PHE A 314 -29.15 -33.69 3.47
CA PHE A 314 -28.37 -32.95 2.48
C PHE A 314 -27.91 -33.87 1.34
N SER A 315 -28.80 -34.11 0.37
CA SER A 315 -28.41 -34.74 -0.90
C SER A 315 -27.93 -33.70 -1.90
N GLU A 316 -27.14 -34.11 -2.88
CA GLU A 316 -26.69 -33.22 -3.96
C GLU A 316 -27.87 -32.55 -4.67
N GLN A 317 -28.90 -33.32 -5.02
CA GLN A 317 -30.08 -32.81 -5.72
C GLN A 317 -30.85 -31.81 -4.85
N ASN A 318 -31.05 -32.09 -3.55
CA ASN A 318 -31.72 -31.17 -2.64
C ASN A 318 -30.99 -29.81 -2.57
N ILE A 319 -29.66 -29.82 -2.48
CA ILE A 319 -28.86 -28.58 -2.46
C ILE A 319 -28.98 -27.83 -3.78
N ILE A 320 -28.96 -28.52 -4.93
CA ILE A 320 -29.14 -27.89 -6.25
C ILE A 320 -30.54 -27.26 -6.35
N ASP A 321 -31.59 -27.99 -5.96
CA ASP A 321 -32.98 -27.53 -6.02
C ASP A 321 -33.19 -26.32 -5.11
N PHE A 322 -32.67 -26.37 -3.88
CA PHE A 322 -32.69 -25.26 -2.95
C PHE A 322 -31.97 -24.03 -3.51
N ALA A 323 -30.73 -24.19 -3.98
CA ALA A 323 -29.93 -23.09 -4.53
C ALA A 323 -30.59 -22.45 -5.75
N THR A 324 -31.19 -23.26 -6.62
CA THR A 324 -31.98 -22.82 -7.78
C THR A 324 -33.19 -22.00 -7.33
N SER A 325 -33.93 -22.47 -6.32
CA SER A 325 -35.12 -21.78 -5.81
C SER A 325 -34.84 -20.38 -5.25
N ILE A 326 -33.60 -20.14 -4.77
CA ILE A 326 -33.17 -18.85 -4.24
C ILE A 326 -32.24 -18.10 -5.19
N LYS A 327 -31.98 -18.63 -6.40
CA LYS A 327 -31.11 -18.07 -7.44
C LYS A 327 -29.68 -17.78 -6.98
N VAL A 328 -29.02 -18.77 -6.36
CA VAL A 328 -27.59 -18.67 -6.02
C VAL A 328 -26.83 -19.93 -6.45
N HIS A 329 -25.51 -19.81 -6.60
CA HIS A 329 -24.68 -20.95 -6.91
C HIS A 329 -24.71 -22.01 -5.79
N PRO A 330 -24.91 -23.32 -6.08
CA PRO A 330 -25.06 -24.36 -5.05
C PRO A 330 -23.83 -24.50 -4.14
N GLY A 331 -22.64 -24.25 -4.68
CA GLY A 331 -21.39 -24.22 -3.91
C GLY A 331 -21.40 -23.21 -2.75
N ILE A 332 -22.17 -22.12 -2.84
CA ILE A 332 -22.33 -21.13 -1.76
C ILE A 332 -23.13 -21.72 -0.60
N VAL A 333 -24.20 -22.46 -0.91
CA VAL A 333 -25.01 -23.17 0.09
C VAL A 333 -24.15 -24.21 0.81
N VAL A 334 -23.39 -25.02 0.06
CA VAL A 334 -22.44 -25.98 0.63
C VAL A 334 -21.40 -25.27 1.50
N GLY A 335 -20.84 -24.15 1.05
CA GLY A 335 -19.88 -23.35 1.81
C GLY A 335 -20.42 -22.89 3.16
N ARG A 336 -21.65 -22.37 3.21
CA ARG A 336 -22.29 -21.96 4.48
C ARG A 336 -22.53 -23.15 5.40
N LEU A 337 -23.10 -24.24 4.90
CA LEU A 337 -23.35 -25.46 5.69
C LEU A 337 -22.05 -26.03 6.28
N GLN A 338 -20.96 -26.01 5.51
CA GLN A 338 -19.64 -26.44 5.97
C GLN A 338 -19.07 -25.50 7.03
N LYS A 339 -19.16 -24.17 6.81
CA LYS A 339 -18.66 -23.16 7.74
C LYS A 339 -19.38 -23.20 9.09
N GLU A 340 -20.67 -23.48 9.09
CA GLU A 340 -21.50 -23.59 10.30
C GLU A 340 -21.52 -25.01 10.91
N ASN A 341 -20.66 -25.92 10.43
CA ASN A 341 -20.53 -27.31 10.89
C ASN A 341 -21.82 -28.15 10.78
N VAL A 342 -22.78 -27.72 9.96
CA VAL A 342 -23.98 -28.49 9.63
C VAL A 342 -23.64 -29.65 8.69
N LEU A 343 -22.65 -29.46 7.82
CA LEU A 343 -22.13 -30.45 6.89
C LEU A 343 -20.61 -30.58 7.04
N PRO A 344 -20.01 -31.78 7.04
CA PRO A 344 -18.55 -31.91 7.08
C PRO A 344 -17.89 -31.34 5.82
N TYR A 345 -16.69 -30.76 5.95
CA TYR A 345 -15.90 -30.22 4.83
C TYR A 345 -15.50 -31.25 3.75
N THR A 346 -15.70 -32.54 4.01
CA THR A 346 -15.46 -33.62 3.05
C THR A 346 -16.64 -33.89 2.11
N HIS A 347 -17.83 -33.38 2.43
CA HIS A 347 -19.07 -33.71 1.72
C HIS A 347 -19.46 -32.64 0.69
N LEU A 348 -20.08 -33.09 -0.41
CA LEU A 348 -20.65 -32.26 -1.48
C LEU A 348 -19.70 -31.25 -2.14
N ASN A 349 -18.38 -31.44 -1.99
CA ASN A 349 -17.35 -30.56 -2.58
C ASN A 349 -17.42 -30.46 -4.11
N LYS A 350 -18.01 -31.45 -4.79
CA LYS A 350 -18.27 -31.43 -6.23
C LYS A 350 -19.19 -30.30 -6.69
N LEU A 351 -20.04 -29.78 -5.80
CA LEU A 351 -20.90 -28.63 -6.06
C LEU A 351 -20.17 -27.29 -5.91
N LYS A 352 -18.94 -27.29 -5.37
CA LYS A 352 -18.14 -26.07 -5.22
C LYS A 352 -17.40 -25.78 -6.53
N GLN A 353 -17.57 -24.57 -7.04
CA GLN A 353 -16.88 -24.11 -8.23
C GLN A 353 -15.61 -23.36 -7.83
N LYS A 354 -14.49 -23.66 -8.52
CA LYS A 354 -13.29 -22.83 -8.46
C LYS A 354 -13.29 -21.79 -9.58
N TYR A 355 -13.15 -20.53 -9.23
CA TYR A 355 -12.88 -19.43 -10.12
C TYR A 355 -11.40 -19.35 -10.49
N PHE A 356 -11.17 -19.00 -11.75
CA PHE A 356 -9.90 -18.60 -12.30
C PHE A 356 -10.02 -17.15 -12.70
N ILE A 357 -9.67 -16.24 -11.79
CA ILE A 357 -9.66 -14.81 -12.05
C ILE A 357 -8.27 -14.46 -12.55
N LYS A 358 -8.17 -14.14 -13.84
CA LYS A 358 -6.95 -13.58 -14.41
C LYS A 358 -6.90 -12.11 -13.99
N ILE A 359 -5.92 -11.76 -13.15
CA ILE A 359 -5.64 -10.39 -12.71
C ILE A 359 -4.58 -9.78 -13.60
#